data_AF-A0A6V7PCA5-F1
#
_entry.id   AF-A0A6V7PCA5-F1
#
_cell.length_a   1.000
_cell.length_b   1.000
_cell.length_c   1.000
_cell.angle_alpha   90.00
_cell.angle_beta   90.00
_cell.angle_gamma   90.00
#
_symmetry.space_group_name_H-M   'P 1'
#
loop_
_entity.id
_entity.type
_entity.pdbx_description
1 polymer ?
#
loop_
_entity_poly.entity_id
_entity_poly.type
_entity_poly.pdbx_seq_one_letter_code
_entity_poly.pdbx_strand_id
1 'polypeptide(L)'
;MLPVPDVEGLKKDKCELTRTPYGRRFANEELNSYLAFLFELIASRGPSVGLNVSLNRYDLFHGHIFLATGTGRLGILFHAREYPAYEKNLFPYNMGYCQRGSNVAYDDSMNLRNILWLAPMPSNITRSWVAPGVLVILDAHPDGIIYKDLIPDYVQFVRTIYEDDFGEVVADVNYLNVNTAAAAAEKIFIC
;
A
#
# COMPACT_ATOMS: atom_id res chain seq x y z
N MET A 1 -12.88 -2.52 18.09
CA MET A 1 -12.48 -1.33 17.31
C MET A 1 -11.43 -0.60 18.12
N LEU A 2 -10.35 -0.20 17.47
CA LEU A 2 -9.20 0.44 18.11
C LEU A 2 -9.09 1.86 17.56
N PRO A 3 -8.86 2.89 18.40
CA PRO A 3 -8.59 4.23 17.89
C PRO A 3 -7.32 4.22 17.05
N VAL A 4 -7.35 4.93 15.92
CA VAL A 4 -6.15 5.13 15.10
C VAL A 4 -5.18 6.02 15.88
N PRO A 5 -3.94 5.57 16.10
CA PRO A 5 -2.95 6.31 16.87
C PRO A 5 -2.49 7.56 16.14
N ASP A 6 -2.09 8.58 16.90
CA ASP A 6 -1.39 9.74 16.34
C ASP A 6 0.05 9.34 16.06
N VAL A 7 0.33 8.91 14.83
CA VAL A 7 1.69 8.58 14.37
C VAL A 7 2.28 9.79 13.66
N GLU A 8 3.57 10.05 13.86
CA GLU A 8 4.33 10.99 13.02
C GLU A 8 3.67 12.38 12.84
N GLY A 9 2.96 12.87 13.87
CA GLY A 9 2.33 14.19 13.88
C GLY A 9 1.04 14.32 13.05
N LEU A 10 0.31 13.23 12.76
CA LEU A 10 -0.94 13.26 12.00
C LEU A 10 -1.92 14.32 12.48
N LYS A 11 -2.17 14.40 13.79
CA LYS A 11 -3.13 15.36 14.36
C LYS A 11 -2.68 16.81 14.18
N LYS A 12 -1.38 17.07 14.29
CA LYS A 12 -0.81 18.42 14.06
C LYS A 12 -1.06 18.88 12.63
N ASP A 13 -0.93 17.95 11.68
CA ASP A 13 -1.07 18.27 10.26
C ASP A 13 -2.51 18.15 9.74
N LYS A 14 -3.45 17.69 10.59
CA LYS A 14 -4.85 17.39 10.24
C LYS A 14 -4.97 16.31 9.16
N CYS A 15 -4.03 15.36 9.15
CA CYS A 15 -4.02 14.25 8.22
C CYS A 15 -4.77 13.04 8.82
N GLU A 16 -5.57 12.38 7.99
CA GLU A 16 -6.26 11.13 8.30
C GLU A 16 -5.79 10.08 7.28
N LEU A 17 -4.95 9.14 7.71
CA LEU A 17 -4.40 8.09 6.81
C LEU A 17 -5.37 6.95 6.54
N THR A 18 -6.38 6.82 7.38
CA THR A 18 -7.34 5.71 7.35
C THR A 18 -8.72 6.23 7.02
N ARG A 19 -9.54 5.42 6.36
CA ARG A 19 -10.92 5.77 5.99
C ARG A 19 -11.80 6.20 7.17
N THR A 20 -11.52 5.70 8.37
CA THR A 20 -12.23 6.08 9.59
C THR A 20 -11.23 6.30 10.73
N PRO A 21 -11.58 7.04 11.80
CA PRO A 21 -10.70 7.27 12.94
C PRO A 21 -10.47 6.02 13.82
N TYR A 22 -11.03 4.86 13.40
CA TYR A 22 -10.90 3.58 14.10
C TYR A 22 -10.46 2.49 13.12
N GLY A 23 -9.70 1.52 13.62
CA GLY A 23 -9.33 0.33 12.88
C GLY A 23 -9.71 -0.95 13.62
N ARG A 24 -9.50 -2.07 12.93
CA ARG A 24 -9.65 -3.43 13.44
C ARG A 24 -8.36 -4.21 13.22
N ARG A 25 -8.21 -5.31 13.94
CA ARG A 25 -7.16 -6.31 13.73
C ARG A 25 -7.82 -7.66 13.63
N PHE A 26 -7.18 -8.60 12.96
CA PHE A 26 -7.62 -9.99 12.99
C PHE A 26 -7.47 -10.54 14.41
N ALA A 27 -8.39 -11.40 14.83
CA ALA A 27 -8.25 -12.12 16.10
C ALA A 27 -7.04 -13.08 16.07
N ASN A 28 -6.66 -13.54 14.88
CA ASN A 28 -5.46 -14.32 14.65
C ASN A 28 -4.25 -13.38 14.51
N GLU A 29 -3.32 -13.46 15.47
CA GLU A 29 -2.11 -12.63 15.50
C GLU A 29 -1.11 -12.98 14.40
N GLU A 30 -1.07 -14.24 13.93
CA GLU A 30 -0.22 -14.65 12.82
C GLU A 30 -0.63 -13.97 11.52
N LEU A 31 -1.95 -13.78 11.29
CA LEU A 31 -2.45 -13.03 10.14
C LEU A 31 -2.00 -11.56 10.20
N ASN A 32 -2.14 -10.92 11.36
CA ASN A 32 -1.66 -9.53 11.53
C ASN A 32 -0.14 -9.44 11.33
N SER A 33 0.62 -10.41 11.87
CA SER A 33 2.08 -10.47 11.72
C SER A 33 2.48 -10.70 10.27
N TYR A 34 1.75 -11.52 9.53
CA TYR A 34 2.00 -11.76 8.11
C TYR A 34 1.75 -10.50 7.28
N LEU A 35 0.67 -9.78 7.54
CA LEU A 35 0.42 -8.49 6.87
C LEU A 35 1.53 -7.48 7.18
N ALA A 36 1.94 -7.34 8.44
CA ALA A 36 3.06 -6.49 8.82
C ALA A 36 4.36 -6.91 8.12
N PHE A 37 4.62 -8.21 8.04
CA PHE A 37 5.75 -8.77 7.32
C PHE A 37 5.75 -8.39 5.83
N LEU A 38 4.59 -8.32 5.16
CA LEU A 38 4.54 -7.88 3.75
C LEU A 38 5.05 -6.43 3.59
N PHE A 39 4.63 -5.50 4.45
CA PHE A 39 5.14 -4.13 4.44
C PHE A 39 6.67 -4.09 4.66
N GLU A 40 7.16 -4.80 5.67
CA GLU A 40 8.58 -4.88 6.02
C GLU A 40 9.41 -5.57 4.92
N LEU A 41 8.83 -6.57 4.26
CA LEU A 41 9.45 -7.25 3.12
C LEU A 41 9.58 -6.31 1.92
N ILE A 42 8.54 -5.54 1.60
CA ILE A 42 8.58 -4.54 0.52
C ILE A 42 9.67 -3.49 0.83
N ALA A 43 9.71 -2.95 2.05
CA ALA A 43 10.73 -1.97 2.43
C ALA A 43 12.15 -2.53 2.39
N SER A 44 12.35 -3.78 2.83
CA SER A 44 13.67 -4.40 2.85
C SER A 44 14.16 -4.89 1.49
N ARG A 45 13.26 -5.28 0.57
CA ARG A 45 13.61 -5.85 -0.74
C ARG A 45 13.41 -4.90 -1.92
N GLY A 46 12.57 -3.89 -1.78
CA GLY A 46 12.36 -2.86 -2.80
C GLY A 46 13.65 -2.27 -3.38
N PRO A 47 14.69 -1.97 -2.57
CA PRO A 47 15.94 -1.43 -3.11
C PRO A 47 16.62 -2.31 -4.16
N SER A 48 16.45 -3.65 -4.13
CA SER A 48 17.06 -4.54 -5.13
C SER A 48 16.43 -4.42 -6.52
N VAL A 49 15.30 -3.74 -6.63
CA VAL A 49 14.55 -3.50 -7.87
C VAL A 49 14.36 -2.01 -8.15
N GLY A 50 15.13 -1.13 -7.48
CA GLY A 50 15.08 0.32 -7.69
C GLY A 50 13.98 1.06 -6.93
N LEU A 51 13.24 0.37 -6.04
CA LEU A 51 12.19 0.97 -5.22
C LEU A 51 12.67 1.13 -3.76
N ASN A 52 13.29 2.27 -3.45
CA ASN A 52 13.68 2.57 -2.07
C ASN A 52 12.52 3.23 -1.31
N VAL A 53 11.95 2.52 -0.35
CA VAL A 53 10.77 2.96 0.41
C VAL A 53 10.99 2.83 1.91
N SER A 54 10.32 3.69 2.66
CA SER A 54 10.31 3.71 4.12
C SER A 54 8.91 3.46 4.66
N LEU A 55 8.82 2.82 5.83
CA LEU A 55 7.56 2.61 6.54
C LEU A 55 7.22 3.84 7.38
N ASN A 56 6.52 4.79 6.76
CA ASN A 56 6.05 6.03 7.39
C ASN A 56 4.79 6.53 6.68
N ARG A 57 4.13 7.52 7.28
CA ARG A 57 2.88 8.12 6.79
C ARG A 57 2.93 8.76 5.40
N TYR A 58 4.11 8.99 4.83
CA TYR A 58 4.28 9.64 3.52
C TYR A 58 4.55 8.65 2.39
N ASP A 59 5.09 7.50 2.72
CA ASP A 59 5.64 6.56 1.76
C ASP A 59 4.80 5.27 1.77
N LEU A 60 5.32 4.17 2.31
CA LEU A 60 4.60 2.89 2.35
C LEU A 60 3.94 2.69 3.73
N PHE A 61 2.63 2.87 3.80
CA PHE A 61 1.85 2.64 5.02
C PHE A 61 0.48 2.00 4.79
N HIS A 62 0.01 1.86 3.55
CA HIS A 62 -1.30 1.25 3.30
C HIS A 62 -1.32 0.38 2.05
N GLY A 63 -2.39 -0.40 1.96
CA GLY A 63 -2.81 -1.10 0.76
C GLY A 63 -4.28 -1.48 0.84
N HIS A 64 -4.82 -1.91 -0.30
CA HIS A 64 -6.23 -2.23 -0.46
C HIS A 64 -6.40 -3.73 -0.70
N ILE A 65 -7.17 -4.37 0.17
CA ILE A 65 -7.50 -5.78 0.08
C ILE A 65 -8.65 -5.94 -0.90
N PHE A 66 -8.50 -6.84 -1.87
CA PHE A 66 -9.54 -7.11 -2.86
C PHE A 66 -9.70 -8.63 -3.12
N LEU A 67 -10.85 -9.00 -3.67
CA LEU A 67 -11.11 -10.33 -4.24
C LEU A 67 -11.10 -10.23 -5.76
N ALA A 68 -10.15 -10.91 -6.39
CA ALA A 68 -9.94 -10.83 -7.83
C ALA A 68 -11.16 -11.33 -8.62
N THR A 69 -11.60 -10.56 -9.62
CA THR A 69 -12.74 -10.95 -10.47
C THR A 69 -12.52 -12.31 -11.13
N GLY A 70 -13.57 -13.13 -11.18
CA GLY A 70 -13.57 -14.44 -11.83
C GLY A 70 -12.90 -15.56 -11.03
N THR A 71 -11.89 -15.27 -10.22
CA THR A 71 -11.18 -16.30 -9.43
C THR A 71 -11.50 -16.25 -7.93
N GLY A 72 -11.94 -15.10 -7.41
CA GLY A 72 -12.09 -14.87 -5.97
C GLY A 72 -10.77 -14.91 -5.20
N ARG A 73 -9.63 -14.85 -5.90
CA ARG A 73 -8.30 -14.89 -5.28
C ARG A 73 -8.07 -13.63 -4.47
N LEU A 74 -7.67 -13.79 -3.20
CA LEU A 74 -7.32 -12.68 -2.33
C LEU A 74 -6.07 -11.96 -2.84
N GLY A 75 -6.16 -10.64 -2.96
CA GLY A 75 -5.05 -9.77 -3.32
C GLY A 75 -4.95 -8.55 -2.42
N ILE A 76 -3.77 -7.93 -2.42
CA ILE A 76 -3.52 -6.64 -1.79
C ILE A 76 -2.76 -5.77 -2.78
N LEU A 77 -3.28 -4.58 -3.06
CA LEU A 77 -2.58 -3.54 -3.81
C LEU A 77 -2.00 -2.55 -2.82
N PHE A 78 -0.68 -2.50 -2.69
CA PHE A 78 0.02 -1.53 -1.85
C PHE A 78 0.42 -0.30 -2.67
N HIS A 79 0.40 0.84 -2.01
CA HIS A 79 0.88 2.09 -2.54
C HIS A 79 2.06 2.58 -1.72
N ALA A 80 3.22 2.65 -2.37
CA ALA A 80 4.38 3.37 -1.86
C ALA A 80 4.39 4.81 -2.38
N ARG A 81 5.28 5.63 -1.82
CA ARG A 81 5.47 7.04 -2.18
C ARG A 81 4.15 7.80 -2.28
N GLU A 82 3.25 7.55 -1.33
CA GLU A 82 1.87 8.02 -1.36
C GLU A 82 1.75 9.53 -1.42
N TYR A 83 2.62 10.23 -0.69
CA TYR A 83 2.62 11.68 -0.61
C TYR A 83 3.98 12.24 -1.00
N PRO A 84 4.31 12.38 -2.30
CA PRO A 84 5.51 13.08 -2.73
C PRO A 84 5.53 14.52 -2.20
N ALA A 85 6.72 14.98 -1.82
CA ALA A 85 6.93 16.33 -1.32
C ALA A 85 6.57 17.36 -2.41
N TYR A 86 5.89 18.42 -2.01
CA TYR A 86 5.60 19.52 -2.92
C TYR A 86 6.92 20.18 -3.34
N GLU A 87 7.16 20.22 -4.64
CA GLU A 87 8.30 20.91 -5.22
C GLU A 87 7.87 21.67 -6.46
N LYS A 88 8.00 23.00 -6.44
CA LYS A 88 7.45 23.90 -7.46
C LYS A 88 7.82 23.53 -8.91
N ASN A 89 9.00 22.97 -9.12
CA ASN A 89 9.53 22.68 -10.46
C ASN A 89 9.43 21.20 -10.86
N LEU A 90 9.27 20.29 -9.90
CA LEU A 90 9.22 18.84 -10.16
C LEU A 90 7.84 18.23 -9.88
N PHE A 91 7.22 18.61 -8.76
CA PHE A 91 5.91 18.13 -8.33
C PHE A 91 5.06 19.27 -7.72
N PRO A 92 4.50 20.16 -8.55
CA PRO A 92 3.74 21.32 -8.09
C PRO A 92 2.28 20.97 -7.70
N TYR A 93 2.04 19.75 -7.21
CA TYR A 93 0.70 19.28 -6.84
C TYR A 93 0.51 19.30 -5.33
N ASN A 94 -0.59 19.91 -4.88
CA ASN A 94 -0.99 19.92 -3.49
C ASN A 94 -1.92 18.72 -3.22
N MET A 95 -1.43 17.75 -2.44
CA MET A 95 -2.17 16.52 -2.08
C MET A 95 -2.86 16.64 -0.71
N GLY A 96 -3.00 17.86 -0.19
CA GLY A 96 -3.75 18.13 1.04
C GLY A 96 -2.92 18.01 2.31
N TYR A 97 -3.60 17.73 3.42
CA TYR A 97 -3.01 17.76 4.76
C TYR A 97 -1.93 16.70 4.98
N CYS A 98 -2.10 15.51 4.40
CA CYS A 98 -1.18 14.40 4.55
C CYS A 98 0.17 14.59 3.85
N GLN A 99 0.25 15.48 2.86
CA GLN A 99 1.50 15.83 2.19
C GLN A 99 2.42 16.73 3.04
N ARG A 100 1.87 17.41 4.06
CA ARG A 100 2.61 18.41 4.83
C ARG A 100 3.79 17.78 5.55
N GLY A 101 4.98 18.32 5.31
CA GLY A 101 6.21 17.81 5.91
C GLY A 101 6.76 16.54 5.25
N SER A 102 6.18 16.09 4.13
CA SER A 102 6.74 14.97 3.37
C SER A 102 8.15 15.30 2.85
N ASN A 103 9.01 14.28 2.89
CA ASN A 103 10.35 14.27 2.32
C ASN A 103 10.49 13.25 1.18
N VAL A 104 9.39 12.64 0.73
CA VAL A 104 9.39 11.69 -0.38
C VAL A 104 9.69 12.44 -1.66
N ALA A 105 10.82 12.16 -2.31
CA ALA A 105 11.17 12.80 -3.56
C ALA A 105 10.19 12.43 -4.69
N TYR A 106 10.05 13.29 -5.69
CA TYR A 106 9.35 12.92 -6.91
C TYR A 106 10.40 12.61 -7.99
N ASP A 107 10.51 11.33 -8.36
CA ASP A 107 11.52 10.80 -9.29
C ASP A 107 10.97 9.56 -10.03
N ASP A 108 11.79 8.92 -10.86
CA ASP A 108 11.39 7.77 -11.69
C ASP A 108 10.93 6.54 -10.88
N SER A 109 11.26 6.45 -9.59
CA SER A 109 10.76 5.36 -8.74
C SER A 109 9.24 5.44 -8.51
N MET A 110 8.59 6.57 -8.85
CA MET A 110 7.13 6.68 -8.90
C MET A 110 6.50 5.66 -9.86
N ASN A 111 7.21 5.23 -10.90
CA ASN A 111 6.73 4.20 -11.81
C ASN A 111 6.63 2.81 -11.14
N LEU A 112 7.30 2.61 -10.00
CA LEU A 112 7.38 1.32 -9.30
C LEU A 112 6.52 1.27 -8.03
N ARG A 113 5.71 2.30 -7.79
CA ARG A 113 5.03 2.50 -6.50
C ARG A 113 3.87 1.53 -6.21
N ASN A 114 3.30 0.91 -7.24
CA ASN A 114 2.16 -0.01 -7.11
C ASN A 114 2.70 -1.42 -6.93
N ILE A 115 2.50 -2.00 -5.75
CA ILE A 115 2.97 -3.35 -5.46
C ILE A 115 1.75 -4.25 -5.28
N LEU A 116 1.70 -5.32 -6.05
CA LEU A 116 0.63 -6.30 -6.01
C LEU A 116 1.09 -7.56 -5.27
N TRP A 117 0.35 -7.92 -4.23
CA TRP A 117 0.44 -9.24 -3.60
C TRP A 117 -0.80 -10.06 -3.94
N LEU A 118 -0.60 -11.33 -4.30
CA LEU A 118 -1.67 -12.29 -4.50
C LEU A 118 -1.45 -13.51 -3.63
N ALA A 119 -2.44 -13.85 -2.81
CA ALA A 119 -2.40 -15.02 -1.94
C ALA A 119 -2.24 -16.32 -2.75
N PRO A 120 -1.57 -17.36 -2.23
CA PRO A 120 -1.62 -18.69 -2.85
C PRO A 120 -3.09 -19.14 -3.04
N MET A 121 -3.40 -19.70 -4.21
CA MET A 121 -4.77 -20.11 -4.53
C MET A 121 -4.92 -21.63 -4.36
N PRO A 122 -5.67 -22.12 -3.36
CA PRO A 122 -5.82 -23.54 -3.12
C PRO A 122 -6.71 -24.20 -4.17
N SER A 123 -6.46 -25.47 -4.47
CA SER A 123 -7.36 -26.28 -5.28
C SER A 123 -8.53 -26.79 -4.44
N ASN A 124 -9.74 -26.71 -4.98
CA ASN A 124 -10.93 -27.28 -4.35
C ASN A 124 -11.03 -28.81 -4.55
N ILE A 125 -10.19 -29.37 -5.43
CA ILE A 125 -10.23 -30.80 -5.83
C ILE A 125 -9.05 -31.56 -5.23
N THR A 126 -7.89 -30.92 -5.13
CA THR A 126 -6.64 -31.51 -4.65
C THR A 126 -6.12 -30.74 -3.44
N ARG A 127 -5.34 -31.36 -2.56
CA ARG A 127 -4.62 -30.65 -1.48
C ARG A 127 -3.42 -29.81 -1.99
N SER A 128 -3.42 -29.43 -3.26
CA SER A 128 -2.33 -28.68 -3.92
C SER A 128 -2.75 -27.25 -4.22
N TRP A 129 -1.77 -26.39 -4.50
CA TRP A 129 -2.00 -25.03 -4.97
C TRP A 129 -2.28 -25.01 -6.47
N VAL A 130 -3.31 -24.27 -6.89
CA VAL A 130 -3.57 -23.96 -8.31
C VAL A 130 -2.63 -22.85 -8.79
N ALA A 131 -2.25 -21.94 -7.88
CA ALA A 131 -1.25 -20.91 -8.16
C ALA A 131 -0.43 -20.59 -6.90
N PRO A 132 0.89 -20.36 -7.03
CA PRO A 132 1.73 -19.92 -5.91
C PRO A 132 1.38 -18.48 -5.51
N GLY A 133 1.66 -18.13 -4.25
CA GLY A 133 1.60 -16.74 -3.81
C GLY A 133 2.71 -15.91 -4.48
N VAL A 134 2.39 -14.67 -4.87
CA VAL A 134 3.34 -13.79 -5.55
C VAL A 134 3.28 -12.38 -4.96
N LEU A 135 4.44 -11.73 -4.93
CA LEU A 135 4.60 -10.32 -4.60
C LEU A 135 5.38 -9.69 -5.75
N VAL A 136 4.75 -8.76 -6.46
CA VAL A 136 5.29 -8.16 -7.69
C VAL A 136 5.10 -6.66 -7.69
N ILE A 137 6.00 -5.95 -8.36
CA ILE A 137 5.83 -4.52 -8.65
C ILE A 137 5.17 -4.40 -10.02
N LEU A 138 4.16 -3.54 -10.10
CA LEU A 138 3.50 -3.18 -11.35
C LEU A 138 4.23 -1.96 -11.94
N ASP A 139 5.05 -2.20 -12.95
CA ASP A 139 5.79 -1.13 -13.64
C ASP A 139 4.82 -0.25 -14.43
N ALA A 140 4.58 0.94 -13.89
CA ALA A 140 3.72 1.98 -14.41
C ALA A 140 4.50 3.04 -15.22
N HIS A 141 5.63 2.68 -15.82
CA HIS A 141 6.35 3.56 -16.73
C HIS A 141 5.44 4.03 -17.89
N PRO A 142 5.48 5.32 -18.31
CA PRO A 142 4.61 5.87 -19.36
C PRO A 142 4.52 5.10 -20.67
N ASP A 143 5.63 4.46 -21.04
CA ASP A 143 5.71 3.68 -22.29
C ASP A 143 5.10 2.27 -22.15
N GLY A 144 4.87 1.81 -20.92
CA GLY A 144 4.38 0.48 -20.59
C GLY A 144 2.86 0.31 -20.76
N ILE A 145 2.44 -0.95 -20.85
CA ILE A 145 1.01 -1.31 -21.00
C ILE A 145 0.20 -0.99 -19.74
N ILE A 146 0.77 -1.19 -18.55
CA ILE A 146 0.10 -0.92 -17.27
C ILE A 146 -0.28 0.55 -17.18
N TYR A 147 0.63 1.44 -17.58
CA TYR A 147 0.36 2.87 -17.60
C TYR A 147 -0.77 3.26 -18.54
N LYS A 148 -0.76 2.69 -19.75
CA LYS A 148 -1.74 3.02 -20.79
C LYS A 148 -3.13 2.49 -20.47
N ASP A 149 -3.20 1.30 -19.87
CA ASP A 149 -4.45 0.58 -19.70
C ASP A 149 -5.09 0.80 -18.33
N LEU A 150 -4.28 1.01 -17.28
CA LEU A 150 -4.75 1.01 -15.88
C LEU A 150 -4.57 2.35 -15.15
N ILE A 151 -3.89 3.36 -15.71
CA ILE A 151 -3.70 4.64 -15.03
C ILE A 151 -4.59 5.71 -15.64
N PRO A 152 -5.64 6.17 -14.94
CA PRO A 152 -6.49 7.25 -15.42
C PRO A 152 -5.73 8.57 -15.58
N ASP A 153 -6.14 9.38 -16.56
CA ASP A 153 -5.52 10.67 -16.89
C ASP A 153 -5.31 11.57 -15.68
N TYR A 154 -6.27 11.59 -14.75
CA TYR A 154 -6.26 12.47 -13.59
C TYR A 154 -5.30 12.03 -12.47
N VAL A 155 -4.71 10.84 -12.54
CA VAL A 155 -3.67 10.36 -11.59
C VAL A 155 -2.37 9.97 -12.28
N GLN A 156 -2.23 10.28 -13.58
CA GLN A 156 -1.01 10.01 -14.32
C GLN A 156 0.25 10.58 -13.64
N PHE A 157 0.15 11.74 -13.01
CA PHE A 157 1.28 12.39 -12.32
C PHE A 157 1.73 11.65 -11.06
N VAL A 158 0.93 10.76 -10.48
CA VAL A 158 1.31 9.92 -9.33
C VAL A 158 1.32 8.44 -9.67
N ARG A 159 0.99 8.06 -10.91
CA ARG A 159 0.98 6.67 -11.39
C ARG A 159 0.10 5.73 -10.55
N THR A 160 -0.99 6.21 -9.95
CA THR A 160 -1.85 5.37 -9.11
C THR A 160 -2.67 4.40 -9.96
N ILE A 161 -2.62 3.12 -9.62
CA ILE A 161 -3.56 2.09 -10.07
C ILE A 161 -4.62 1.94 -8.99
N TYR A 162 -5.89 1.75 -9.35
CA TYR A 162 -6.94 1.54 -8.36
C TYR A 162 -7.20 0.05 -8.14
N GLU A 163 -7.56 -0.30 -6.92
CA GLU A 163 -7.79 -1.68 -6.51
C GLU A 163 -9.04 -2.30 -7.17
N ASP A 164 -10.01 -1.48 -7.58
CA ASP A 164 -11.25 -1.89 -8.24
C ASP A 164 -11.01 -2.35 -9.69
N ASP A 165 -9.86 -1.99 -10.29
CA ASP A 165 -9.38 -2.56 -11.55
C ASP A 165 -9.14 -4.09 -11.44
N PHE A 166 -8.87 -4.59 -10.23
CA PHE A 166 -8.59 -6.02 -10.01
C PHE A 166 -9.81 -6.82 -9.51
N GLY A 167 -10.79 -6.18 -8.87
CA GLY A 167 -12.01 -6.85 -8.42
C GLY A 167 -12.75 -6.15 -7.27
N GLU A 168 -13.37 -6.95 -6.41
CA GLU A 168 -14.19 -6.42 -5.30
C GLU A 168 -13.30 -5.96 -4.14
N VAL A 169 -13.36 -4.67 -3.82
CA VAL A 169 -12.65 -4.08 -2.68
C VAL A 169 -13.29 -4.51 -1.37
N VAL A 170 -12.49 -5.08 -0.47
CA VAL A 170 -12.95 -5.64 0.81
C VAL A 170 -12.67 -4.69 1.97
N ALA A 171 -11.43 -4.22 2.09
CA ALA A 171 -10.99 -3.40 3.21
C ALA A 171 -9.63 -2.76 2.91
N ASP A 172 -9.31 -1.69 3.63
CA ASP A 172 -7.96 -1.13 3.63
C ASP A 172 -7.12 -1.79 4.74
N VAL A 173 -5.85 -2.04 4.47
CA VAL A 173 -4.86 -2.46 5.45
C VAL A 173 -3.82 -1.38 5.62
N ASN A 174 -3.60 -0.95 6.87
CA ASN A 174 -2.69 0.12 7.21
C ASN A 174 -1.62 -0.37 8.18
N TYR A 175 -0.36 -0.12 7.85
CA TYR A 175 0.80 -0.24 8.71
C TYR A 175 1.10 1.12 9.34
N LEU A 176 0.76 1.27 10.62
CA LEU A 176 1.02 2.49 11.36
C LEU A 176 2.19 2.25 12.29
N ASN A 177 3.26 3.03 12.11
CA ASN A 177 4.49 2.90 12.90
C ASN A 177 4.29 3.47 14.32
N VAL A 178 3.49 2.74 15.10
CA VAL A 178 3.37 2.94 16.54
C VAL A 178 4.67 2.52 17.22
N ASN A 179 4.92 3.08 18.41
CA ASN A 179 6.09 2.91 19.27
C ASN A 179 6.94 1.65 18.96
N THR A 180 8.26 1.81 18.80
CA THR A 180 9.20 0.76 18.37
C THR A 180 9.24 -0.49 19.25
N ALA A 181 8.65 -0.44 20.46
CA ALA A 181 8.49 -1.58 21.35
C ALA A 181 7.26 -2.46 21.04
N ALA A 182 6.34 -2.00 20.19
CA ALA A 182 5.13 -2.73 19.82
C ALA A 182 5.46 -3.91 18.89
N ALA A 183 4.73 -5.02 19.06
CA ALA A 183 4.88 -6.17 18.17
C ALA A 183 4.42 -5.80 16.75
N ALA A 184 4.97 -6.44 15.72
CA ALA A 184 4.62 -6.16 14.32
C ALA A 184 3.10 -6.27 14.06
N ALA A 185 2.45 -7.26 14.68
CA ALA A 185 0.99 -7.44 14.64
C ALA A 185 0.19 -6.23 15.17
N GLU A 186 0.75 -5.45 16.09
CA GLU A 186 0.09 -4.28 16.67
C GLU A 186 0.19 -3.04 15.78
N LYS A 187 1.00 -3.09 14.73
CA LYS A 187 1.13 -1.99 13.75
C LYS A 187 0.05 -2.03 12.69
N ILE A 188 -0.73 -3.12 12.61
CA ILE A 188 -1.77 -3.29 11.59
C ILE A 188 -3.12 -2.71 12.05
N PHE A 189 -3.78 -2.02 11.13
CA PHE A 189 -5.14 -1.49 11.26
C PHE A 189 -5.92 -1.72 9.96
N ILE A 190 -7.04 -2.44 10.07
CA ILE A 190 -7.97 -2.71 8.98
C ILE A 190 -9.17 -1.77 9.08
N CYS A 191 -9.57 -1.10 8.00
CA CYS A 191 -10.73 -0.20 7.97
C CYS A 191 -11.62 -0.36 6.74
#